data_AF-A0A1I4UU04-F1
#
_entry.id   AF-A0A1I4UU04-F1
#
_cell.length_a   1.000
_cell.length_b   1.000
_cell.length_c   1.000
_cell.angle_alpha   90.00
_cell.angle_beta   90.00
_cell.angle_gamma   90.00
#
_symmetry.space_group_name_H-M   'P 1'
#
loop_
_entity.id
_entity.type
_entity.pdbx_description
1 polymer ?
#
loop_
_entity_poly.entity_id
_entity_poly.type
_entity_poly.pdbx_seq_one_letter_code
_entity_poly.pdbx_strand_id
1 'polypeptide(L)'
;MVKVIKRTWTDDDVATLKECYQSGMSLKEIGVKLERSLKSISGKAHLLGLKYDDCHRDFYTSEEDRFICENAQTMTRAEIGKLLGRSEGSISLRGRRLGLTFCNPVKNSRYDKDHDFFRVPTLENSYLAGLLAADGWVKPNSQDKVINQVAISLKSGDASLLENIRVSTGYTGAVRNYMQGRYPQSELRICGVKNWVVDLKKNWNIDPVKTYILQPPNEKLLSPEMVRAFLVGFIEGDGYIAVSGGTLKVSVPTASKAFADWIEKAFADISEGRPSRSLHSKSAVTYIDIYGANARRLCHRLMDVGVHKLMRKWDVAVAEIDRHNPRMLNGVVF
;
A
#
# COMPACT_ATOMS: atom_id res chain seq x y z
N MET A 1 -29.77 20.21 18.45
CA MET A 1 -29.62 18.95 19.22
C MET A 1 -30.90 18.74 20.01
N VAL A 2 -31.69 17.72 19.68
CA VAL A 2 -32.95 17.42 20.39
C VAL A 2 -32.59 16.80 21.75
N LYS A 3 -33.15 17.35 22.83
CA LYS A 3 -32.86 16.97 24.22
C LYS A 3 -33.45 15.57 24.47
N VAL A 4 -32.61 14.54 24.55
CA VAL A 4 -33.05 13.15 24.70
C VAL A 4 -33.50 12.90 26.14
N ILE A 5 -34.80 12.79 26.36
CA ILE A 5 -35.41 12.45 27.65
C ILE A 5 -35.40 10.91 27.80
N LYS A 6 -34.84 10.38 28.89
CA LYS A 6 -34.98 8.94 29.23
C LYS A 6 -36.41 8.66 29.67
N ARG A 7 -37.28 8.38 28.70
CA ARG A 7 -38.69 8.01 28.91
C ARG A 7 -38.84 6.48 28.88
N THR A 8 -39.57 5.93 29.85
CA THR A 8 -39.97 4.50 29.87
C THR A 8 -40.84 4.17 28.65
N TRP A 9 -40.77 2.93 28.17
CA TRP A 9 -41.62 2.46 27.07
C TRP A 9 -43.05 2.30 27.57
N THR A 10 -43.98 3.01 26.95
CA THR A 10 -45.43 2.81 27.15
C THR A 10 -45.97 1.75 26.19
N ASP A 11 -47.17 1.23 26.46
CA ASP A 11 -47.81 0.25 25.57
C ASP A 11 -48.13 0.86 24.19
N ASP A 12 -48.50 2.14 24.14
CA ASP A 12 -48.71 2.89 22.90
C ASP A 12 -47.42 3.03 22.07
N ASP A 13 -46.28 3.25 22.73
CA ASP A 13 -44.99 3.30 22.04
C ASP A 13 -44.63 1.94 21.42
N VAL A 14 -44.98 0.86 22.12
CA VAL A 14 -44.73 -0.52 21.66
C VAL A 14 -45.67 -0.87 20.50
N ALA A 15 -46.93 -0.46 20.56
CA ALA A 15 -47.89 -0.62 19.48
C ALA A 15 -47.43 0.15 18.22
N THR A 16 -47.07 1.41 18.39
CA THR A 16 -46.53 2.26 17.30
C THR A 16 -45.24 1.67 16.72
N LEU A 17 -44.34 1.14 17.55
CA LEU A 17 -43.12 0.48 17.10
C LEU A 17 -43.42 -0.75 16.24
N LYS A 18 -44.38 -1.60 16.66
CA LYS A 18 -44.81 -2.78 15.90
C LYS A 18 -45.42 -2.39 14.56
N GLU A 19 -46.31 -1.41 14.55
CA GLU A 19 -46.94 -0.91 13.33
C GLU A 19 -45.89 -0.33 12.36
N CYS A 20 -44.94 0.46 12.87
CA CYS A 20 -43.88 1.03 12.05
C CYS A 20 -42.94 -0.03 11.45
N TYR A 21 -42.69 -1.13 12.18
CA TYR A 21 -41.95 -2.27 11.66
C TYR A 21 -42.73 -3.02 10.57
N GLN A 22 -44.04 -3.21 10.76
CA GLN A 22 -44.92 -3.84 9.78
C GLN A 22 -45.08 -3.00 8.51
N SER A 23 -45.09 -1.67 8.65
CA SER A 23 -45.16 -0.74 7.52
C SER A 23 -43.79 -0.43 6.88
N GLY A 24 -42.72 -1.08 7.34
CA GLY A 24 -41.39 -0.97 6.73
C GLY A 24 -40.70 0.38 6.95
N MET A 25 -41.08 1.14 7.97
CA MET A 25 -40.47 2.42 8.29
C MET A 25 -39.04 2.24 8.83
N SER A 26 -38.11 3.13 8.50
CA SER A 26 -36.72 3.02 8.95
C SER A 26 -36.55 3.33 10.44
N LEU A 27 -35.53 2.76 11.09
CA LEU A 27 -35.20 3.07 12.49
C LEU A 27 -35.03 4.58 12.76
N LYS A 28 -34.58 5.35 11.76
CA LYS A 28 -34.37 6.80 11.88
C LYS A 28 -35.70 7.55 11.87
N GLU A 29 -36.62 7.19 10.99
CA GLU A 29 -37.97 7.75 10.96
C GLU A 29 -38.77 7.35 12.21
N ILE A 30 -38.65 6.10 12.66
CA ILE A 30 -39.20 5.65 13.94
C ILE A 30 -38.58 6.46 15.09
N GLY A 31 -37.29 6.78 15.01
CA GLY A 31 -36.58 7.66 15.94
C GLY A 31 -37.16 9.05 16.05
N VAL A 32 -37.51 9.64 14.90
CA VAL A 32 -38.17 10.94 14.84
C VAL A 32 -39.61 10.83 15.37
N LYS A 33 -40.37 9.81 14.92
CA LYS A 33 -41.78 9.63 15.27
C LYS A 33 -42.03 9.31 16.75
N LEU A 34 -41.13 8.54 17.38
CA LEU A 34 -41.19 8.21 18.81
C LEU A 34 -40.31 9.11 19.67
N GLU A 35 -39.66 10.12 19.06
CA GLU A 35 -38.71 11.03 19.72
C GLU A 35 -37.64 10.28 20.56
N ARG A 36 -37.13 9.17 20.03
CA ARG A 36 -36.19 8.26 20.70
C ARG A 36 -34.91 8.07 19.91
N SER A 37 -33.83 7.77 20.63
CA SER A 37 -32.57 7.43 19.98
C SER A 37 -32.66 6.09 19.23
N LEU A 38 -31.90 5.99 18.13
CA LEU A 38 -31.75 4.75 17.36
C LEU A 38 -31.41 3.54 18.23
N LYS A 39 -30.54 3.74 19.24
CA LYS A 39 -30.10 2.70 20.17
C LYS A 39 -31.24 2.23 21.08
N SER A 40 -32.12 3.14 21.51
CA SER A 40 -33.30 2.80 22.32
C SER A 40 -34.31 1.99 21.51
N ILE A 41 -34.55 2.38 20.26
CA ILE A 41 -35.49 1.67 19.37
C ILE A 41 -34.95 0.29 19.01
N SER A 42 -33.69 0.21 18.59
CA SER A 42 -33.04 -1.08 18.26
C SER A 42 -33.04 -2.03 19.46
N GLY A 43 -32.71 -1.54 20.66
CA GLY A 43 -32.74 -2.35 21.88
C GLY A 43 -34.14 -2.87 22.22
N LYS A 44 -35.18 -2.05 22.07
CA LYS A 44 -36.57 -2.48 22.32
C LYS A 44 -37.08 -3.43 21.25
N ALA A 45 -36.81 -3.15 19.98
CA ALA A 45 -37.19 -4.04 18.88
C ALA A 45 -36.56 -5.43 19.03
N HIS A 46 -35.29 -5.50 19.44
CA HIS A 46 -34.62 -6.76 19.76
C HIS A 46 -35.33 -7.51 20.89
N LEU A 47 -35.68 -6.82 21.99
CA LEU A 47 -36.41 -7.41 23.12
C LEU A 47 -37.78 -7.97 22.71
N LEU A 48 -38.44 -7.32 21.75
CA LEU A 48 -39.74 -7.71 21.22
C LEU A 48 -39.66 -8.74 20.08
N GLY A 49 -38.45 -9.17 19.68
CA GLY A 49 -38.25 -10.10 18.56
C GLY A 49 -38.64 -9.52 17.20
N LEU A 50 -38.78 -8.19 17.07
CA LEU A 50 -39.15 -7.55 15.82
C LEU A 50 -38.00 -7.65 14.84
N LYS A 51 -38.25 -8.35 13.72
CA LYS A 51 -37.34 -8.46 12.60
C LYS A 51 -37.99 -7.80 11.40
N TYR A 52 -37.20 -7.01 10.70
CA TYR A 52 -37.48 -6.64 9.33
C TYR A 52 -37.39 -7.91 8.47
N ASP A 53 -38.32 -8.11 7.54
CA ASP A 53 -38.14 -9.10 6.48
C ASP A 53 -36.81 -8.83 5.75
N ASP A 54 -36.15 -9.86 5.24
CA ASP A 54 -34.77 -9.76 4.72
C ASP A 54 -34.59 -8.70 3.62
N CYS A 55 -35.68 -8.25 3.00
CA CYS A 55 -35.73 -7.13 2.06
C CYS A 55 -35.51 -5.73 2.68
N HIS A 56 -35.62 -5.58 3.99
CA HIS A 56 -35.69 -4.29 4.69
C HIS A 56 -34.43 -3.96 5.53
N ARG A 57 -33.37 -4.76 5.46
CA ARG A 57 -32.09 -4.45 6.13
C ARG A 57 -31.23 -3.38 5.43
N ASP A 58 -31.59 -2.97 4.21
CA ASP A 58 -30.85 -2.00 3.39
C ASP A 58 -31.81 -1.05 2.66
N PHE A 59 -32.34 -0.05 3.38
CA PHE A 59 -33.23 0.93 2.78
C PHE A 59 -32.44 1.90 1.89
N TYR A 60 -32.40 1.57 0.60
CA TYR A 60 -32.25 2.54 -0.47
C TYR A 60 -33.65 3.04 -0.83
N THR A 61 -33.80 4.36 -0.94
CA THR A 61 -35.01 5.00 -1.46
C THR A 61 -35.15 4.72 -2.96
N SER A 62 -36.36 4.87 -3.50
CA SER A 62 -36.61 4.75 -4.94
C SER A 62 -35.79 5.77 -5.74
N GLU A 63 -35.54 6.95 -5.19
CA GLU A 63 -34.69 7.99 -5.77
C GLU A 63 -33.23 7.56 -5.80
N GLU A 64 -32.71 6.99 -4.70
CA GLU A 64 -31.34 6.47 -4.66
C GLU A 64 -31.17 5.29 -5.65
N ASP A 65 -32.14 4.38 -5.74
CA ASP A 65 -32.10 3.28 -6.71
C ASP A 65 -32.12 3.78 -8.15
N ARG A 66 -33.01 4.74 -8.47
CA ARG A 66 -33.05 5.37 -9.79
C ARG A 66 -31.72 6.04 -10.12
N PHE A 67 -31.16 6.78 -9.17
CA PHE A 67 -29.85 7.42 -9.34
C PHE A 67 -28.74 6.39 -9.61
N ILE A 68 -28.73 5.26 -8.91
CA ILE A 68 -27.77 4.16 -9.15
C ILE A 68 -27.97 3.57 -10.55
N CYS A 69 -29.20 3.30 -10.97
CA CYS A 69 -29.51 2.76 -12.30
C CYS A 69 -29.04 3.68 -13.43
N GLU A 70 -29.34 4.98 -13.33
CA GLU A 70 -28.99 5.99 -14.34
C GLU A 70 -27.46 6.18 -14.46
N ASN A 71 -26.74 6.04 -13.34
CA ASN A 71 -25.31 6.35 -13.28
C ASN A 71 -24.39 5.11 -13.25
N ALA A 72 -24.94 3.89 -13.20
CA ALA A 72 -24.16 2.65 -13.14
C ALA A 72 -23.21 2.47 -14.33
N GLN A 73 -23.57 3.08 -15.47
CA GLN A 73 -22.85 3.00 -16.75
C GLN A 73 -21.91 4.19 -17.01
N THR A 74 -21.82 5.16 -16.11
CA THR A 74 -21.07 6.41 -16.35
C THR A 74 -20.19 6.80 -15.17
N MET A 75 -20.55 6.34 -13.98
CA MET A 75 -19.86 6.62 -12.73
C MET A 75 -19.31 5.35 -12.09
N THR A 76 -18.24 5.50 -11.33
CA THR A 76 -17.74 4.44 -10.46
C THR A 76 -18.63 4.30 -9.23
N ARG A 77 -18.66 3.09 -8.65
CA ARG A 77 -19.37 2.80 -7.39
C ARG A 77 -18.94 3.72 -6.24
N ALA A 78 -17.69 4.17 -6.26
CA ALA A 78 -17.14 5.08 -5.25
C ALA A 78 -17.71 6.50 -5.42
N GLU A 79 -17.82 7.01 -6.65
CA GLU A 79 -18.43 8.32 -6.94
C GLU A 79 -19.92 8.32 -6.61
N ILE A 80 -20.65 7.26 -7.00
CA ILE A 80 -22.06 7.08 -6.64
C ILE A 80 -22.21 7.04 -5.11
N GLY A 81 -21.36 6.25 -4.43
CA GLY A 81 -21.36 6.19 -2.97
C GLY A 81 -21.11 7.55 -2.32
N LYS A 82 -20.14 8.32 -2.83
CA LYS A 82 -19.84 9.66 -2.33
C LYS A 82 -21.04 10.62 -2.50
N LEU A 83 -21.72 10.60 -3.65
CA LEU A 83 -22.89 11.45 -3.91
C LEU A 83 -24.11 11.07 -3.06
N LEU A 84 -24.30 9.78 -2.79
CA LEU A 84 -25.39 9.28 -1.96
C LEU A 84 -25.05 9.24 -0.45
N GLY A 85 -23.82 9.58 -0.05
CA GLY A 85 -23.36 9.43 1.34
C GLY A 85 -23.30 7.96 1.81
N ARG A 86 -23.08 7.02 0.88
CA ARG A 86 -23.01 5.57 1.11
C ARG A 86 -21.60 5.03 0.92
N SER A 87 -21.29 3.90 1.54
CA SER A 87 -20.06 3.17 1.22
C SER A 87 -20.15 2.51 -0.15
N GLU A 88 -19.03 2.43 -0.86
CA GLU A 88 -18.93 1.72 -2.14
C GLU A 88 -19.36 0.24 -2.03
N GLY A 89 -19.05 -0.40 -0.90
CA GLY A 89 -19.49 -1.78 -0.63
C GLY A 89 -21.01 -1.88 -0.59
N SER A 90 -21.69 -0.90 0.01
CA SER A 90 -23.16 -0.82 0.02
C SER A 90 -23.72 -0.62 -1.40
N ILE A 91 -23.11 0.25 -2.21
CA ILE A 91 -23.51 0.45 -3.62
C ILE A 91 -23.32 -0.84 -4.45
N SER A 92 -22.22 -1.56 -4.22
CA SER A 92 -21.95 -2.84 -4.88
C SER A 92 -23.01 -3.89 -4.57
N LEU A 93 -23.37 -4.02 -3.29
CA LEU A 93 -24.43 -4.91 -2.82
C LEU A 93 -25.79 -4.51 -3.40
N ARG A 94 -26.10 -3.20 -3.40
CA ARG A 94 -27.38 -2.72 -3.92
C ARG A 94 -27.50 -2.92 -5.42
N GLY A 95 -26.49 -2.52 -6.20
CA GLY A 95 -26.52 -2.73 -7.64
C GLY A 95 -26.61 -4.21 -8.04
N ARG A 96 -25.97 -5.12 -7.27
CA ARG A 96 -26.18 -6.56 -7.48
C ARG A 96 -27.64 -6.98 -7.29
N ARG A 97 -28.33 -6.44 -6.27
CA ARG A 97 -29.76 -6.70 -6.05
C ARG A 97 -30.65 -6.10 -7.13
N LEU A 98 -30.25 -4.97 -7.69
CA LEU A 98 -30.90 -4.33 -8.84
C LEU A 98 -30.56 -4.98 -10.18
N GLY A 99 -29.73 -6.03 -10.20
CA GLY A 99 -29.30 -6.69 -11.44
C GLY A 99 -28.37 -5.83 -12.31
N LEU A 100 -27.73 -4.82 -11.74
CA LEU A 100 -26.88 -3.87 -12.46
C LEU A 100 -25.45 -4.39 -12.58
N THR A 101 -24.89 -4.21 -13.76
CA THR A 101 -23.44 -4.25 -13.97
C THR A 101 -22.93 -2.82 -13.89
N PHE A 102 -21.93 -2.56 -13.05
CA PHE A 102 -21.26 -1.25 -13.08
C PHE A 102 -20.09 -1.34 -14.05
N CYS A 103 -20.17 -0.59 -15.14
CA CYS A 103 -19.07 -0.36 -16.04
C CYS A 103 -18.97 1.14 -16.25
N ASN A 104 -17.80 1.71 -15.98
CA ASN A 104 -17.52 3.06 -16.43
C ASN A 104 -16.80 2.91 -17.78
N PRO A 105 -17.48 3.10 -18.93
CA PRO A 105 -16.90 2.96 -20.26
C PRO A 105 -15.80 4.00 -20.50
N VAL A 106 -15.79 5.10 -19.74
CA VAL A 106 -14.75 6.13 -19.77
C VAL A 106 -13.53 5.70 -18.94
N LYS A 107 -13.75 4.97 -17.83
CA LYS A 107 -12.68 4.45 -16.96
C LYS A 107 -12.80 2.93 -16.78
N ASN A 108 -11.99 2.18 -17.52
CA ASN A 108 -11.77 0.73 -17.32
C ASN A 108 -11.13 0.37 -15.95
N SER A 109 -10.89 1.37 -15.07
CA SER A 109 -10.30 1.20 -13.75
C SER A 109 -10.92 2.17 -12.75
N ARG A 110 -11.05 1.73 -11.50
CA ARG A 110 -11.53 2.58 -10.38
C ARG A 110 -10.57 3.73 -10.04
N TYR A 111 -9.28 3.55 -10.30
CA TYR A 111 -8.24 4.47 -9.87
C TYR A 111 -7.33 4.81 -11.05
N ASP A 112 -7.11 6.10 -11.24
CA ASP A 112 -6.10 6.66 -12.14
C ASP A 112 -4.69 6.30 -11.64
N LYS A 113 -3.74 6.24 -12.58
CA LYS A 113 -2.32 5.88 -12.41
C LYS A 113 -1.59 6.09 -13.73
N ASP A 114 -0.29 6.33 -13.65
CA ASP A 114 0.58 6.31 -14.80
C ASP A 114 0.84 4.86 -15.24
N HIS A 115 0.28 4.48 -16.38
CA HIS A 115 0.45 3.14 -16.94
C HIS A 115 1.86 2.87 -17.48
N ASP A 116 2.65 3.91 -17.74
CA ASP A 116 3.98 3.83 -18.36
C ASP A 116 5.11 4.23 -17.38
N PHE A 117 4.82 4.33 -16.08
CA PHE A 117 5.77 4.74 -15.03
C PHE A 117 7.11 4.00 -15.07
N PHE A 118 7.09 2.70 -15.42
CA PHE A 118 8.30 1.87 -15.51
C PHE A 118 8.88 1.74 -16.92
N ARG A 119 8.26 2.34 -17.95
CA ARG A 119 8.62 2.15 -19.36
C ARG A 119 10.05 2.61 -19.67
N VAL A 120 10.40 3.81 -19.20
CA VAL A 120 11.74 4.40 -19.37
C VAL A 120 12.39 4.50 -17.99
N PRO A 121 13.55 3.88 -17.75
CA PRO A 121 14.26 4.00 -16.47
C PRO A 121 14.57 5.44 -16.10
N THR A 122 14.29 5.79 -14.84
CA THR A 122 14.60 7.05 -14.16
C THR A 122 15.21 6.74 -12.80
N LEU A 123 15.76 7.74 -12.09
CA LEU A 123 16.22 7.54 -10.72
C LEU A 123 15.08 7.08 -9.81
N GLU A 124 13.92 7.73 -9.93
CA GLU A 124 12.74 7.48 -9.09
C GLU A 124 12.17 6.08 -9.29
N ASN A 125 11.94 5.65 -10.54
CA ASN A 125 11.38 4.33 -10.78
C ASN A 125 12.42 3.21 -10.57
N SER A 126 13.72 3.49 -10.70
CA SER A 126 14.78 2.54 -10.35
C SER A 126 14.86 2.34 -8.84
N TYR A 127 14.71 3.41 -8.05
CA TYR A 127 14.57 3.32 -6.60
C TYR A 127 13.36 2.47 -6.21
N LEU A 128 12.18 2.75 -6.79
CA LEU A 128 10.99 1.95 -6.52
C LEU A 128 11.15 0.49 -6.97
N ALA A 129 11.81 0.23 -8.10
CA ALA A 129 12.11 -1.13 -8.55
C ALA A 129 13.00 -1.86 -7.54
N GLY A 130 14.01 -1.20 -6.96
CA GLY A 130 14.83 -1.76 -5.89
C GLY A 130 14.02 -2.17 -4.66
N LEU A 131 13.13 -1.28 -4.21
CA LEU A 131 12.25 -1.54 -3.08
C LEU A 131 11.25 -2.67 -3.39
N LEU A 132 10.71 -2.71 -4.62
CA LEU A 132 9.85 -3.79 -5.10
C LEU A 132 10.59 -5.12 -5.21
N ALA A 133 11.88 -5.12 -5.52
CA ALA A 133 12.72 -6.31 -5.58
C ALA A 133 13.00 -6.91 -4.19
N ALA A 134 12.98 -6.09 -3.14
CA ALA A 134 13.04 -6.53 -1.75
C ALA A 134 11.63 -6.89 -1.19
N ASP A 135 10.85 -5.88 -0.83
CA ASP A 135 9.59 -6.02 -0.07
C ASP A 135 8.33 -6.10 -0.94
N GLY A 136 8.45 -5.90 -2.26
CA GLY A 136 7.31 -5.88 -3.17
C GLY A 136 6.83 -7.27 -3.59
N TRP A 137 5.79 -7.29 -4.42
CA TRP A 137 5.44 -8.45 -5.25
C TRP A 137 4.75 -8.01 -6.54
N VAL A 138 4.95 -8.81 -7.57
CA VAL A 138 4.32 -8.65 -8.88
C VAL A 138 3.46 -9.87 -9.14
N LYS A 139 2.26 -9.65 -9.66
CA LYS A 139 1.31 -10.72 -9.95
C LYS A 139 0.70 -10.49 -11.33
N PRO A 140 1.12 -11.25 -12.34
CA PRO A 140 0.54 -11.18 -13.67
C PRO A 140 -0.88 -11.73 -13.63
N ASN A 141 -1.65 -11.34 -14.64
CA ASN A 141 -2.92 -11.99 -14.95
C ASN A 141 -2.71 -13.50 -15.16
N SER A 142 -3.59 -14.31 -14.59
CA SER A 142 -3.63 -15.77 -14.77
C SER A 142 -5.05 -16.19 -15.14
N GLN A 143 -5.24 -17.40 -15.69
CA GLN A 143 -6.57 -17.90 -16.08
C GLN A 143 -7.62 -17.75 -14.95
N ASP A 144 -7.22 -17.95 -13.68
CA ASP A 144 -8.11 -17.81 -12.51
C ASP A 144 -8.21 -16.39 -11.93
N LYS A 145 -7.35 -15.44 -12.32
CA LYS A 145 -7.29 -14.10 -11.71
C LYS A 145 -7.13 -13.02 -12.76
N VAL A 146 -8.18 -12.22 -12.88
CA VAL A 146 -8.44 -11.33 -14.02
C VAL A 146 -7.48 -10.14 -14.18
N ILE A 147 -6.65 -9.78 -13.18
CA ILE A 147 -5.96 -8.46 -13.17
C ILE A 147 -4.48 -8.53 -12.77
N ASN A 148 -3.64 -7.83 -13.55
CA ASN A 148 -2.23 -7.58 -13.22
C ASN A 148 -2.12 -6.68 -11.99
N GLN A 149 -1.23 -7.00 -11.06
CA GLN A 149 -1.05 -6.27 -9.81
C GLN A 149 0.43 -6.11 -9.49
N VAL A 150 0.78 -4.94 -8.96
CA VAL A 150 2.07 -4.68 -8.29
C VAL A 150 1.72 -4.15 -6.91
N ALA A 151 2.38 -4.66 -5.88
CA ALA A 151 2.17 -4.14 -4.53
C ALA A 151 3.43 -4.17 -3.71
N ILE A 152 3.39 -3.39 -2.64
CA ILE A 152 4.43 -3.35 -1.62
C ILE A 152 3.79 -3.18 -0.26
N SER A 153 4.35 -3.85 0.75
CA SER A 153 3.87 -3.79 2.13
C SER A 153 5.02 -3.44 3.05
N LEU A 154 4.85 -2.39 3.85
CA LEU A 154 5.85 -1.89 4.78
C LEU A 154 5.25 -1.78 6.18
N LYS A 155 6.12 -1.69 7.19
CA LYS A 155 5.70 -1.36 8.56
C LYS A 155 4.95 -0.03 8.54
N SER A 156 3.89 0.08 9.34
CA SER A 156 3.07 1.30 9.40
C SER A 156 3.86 2.59 9.71
N GLY A 157 4.99 2.50 10.41
CA GLY A 157 5.89 3.64 10.64
C GLY A 157 6.52 4.21 9.36
N ASP A 158 6.57 3.44 8.28
CA ASP A 158 7.11 3.82 6.97
C ASP A 158 5.98 4.15 5.96
N ALA A 159 4.73 4.35 6.42
CA ALA A 159 3.58 4.59 5.53
C ALA A 159 3.72 5.87 4.67
N SER A 160 4.49 6.87 5.11
CA SER A 160 4.77 8.07 4.31
C SER A 160 5.52 7.75 3.01
N LEU A 161 6.39 6.73 3.00
CA LEU A 161 7.05 6.27 1.78
C LEU A 161 6.04 5.71 0.79
N LEU A 162 5.05 4.94 1.26
CA LEU A 162 3.97 4.44 0.40
C LEU A 162 3.13 5.57 -0.18
N GLU A 163 2.92 6.64 0.57
CA GLU A 163 2.21 7.83 0.09
C GLU A 163 3.01 8.59 -0.96
N ASN A 164 4.34 8.71 -0.79
CA ASN A 164 5.21 9.29 -1.81
C ASN A 164 5.17 8.46 -3.11
N ILE A 165 5.27 7.13 -3.01
CA ILE A 165 5.16 6.21 -4.16
C ILE A 165 3.78 6.32 -4.82
N ARG A 166 2.72 6.44 -4.02
CA ARG A 166 1.36 6.63 -4.52
C ARG A 166 1.26 7.89 -5.38
N VAL A 167 1.81 9.01 -4.90
CA VAL A 167 1.80 10.29 -5.62
C VAL A 167 2.64 10.19 -6.89
N SER A 168 3.86 9.67 -6.82
CA SER A 168 4.75 9.61 -7.99
C SER A 168 4.25 8.74 -9.12
N THR A 169 3.58 7.63 -8.79
CA THR A 169 2.95 6.74 -9.78
C THR A 169 1.62 7.27 -10.32
N GLY A 170 1.17 8.45 -9.87
CA GLY A 170 -0.13 9.02 -10.20
C GLY A 170 -1.32 8.19 -9.67
N TYR A 171 -1.08 7.25 -8.75
CA TYR A 171 -2.12 6.34 -8.27
C TYR A 171 -3.10 7.06 -7.34
N THR A 172 -4.39 7.03 -7.68
CA THR A 172 -5.43 7.73 -6.89
C THR A 172 -6.10 6.86 -5.82
N GLY A 173 -5.73 5.57 -5.73
CA GLY A 173 -6.25 4.68 -4.69
C GLY A 173 -5.49 4.81 -3.37
N ALA A 174 -6.17 4.57 -2.25
CA ALA A 174 -5.59 4.74 -0.92
C ALA A 174 -4.51 3.72 -0.57
N VAL A 175 -3.53 4.15 0.23
CA VAL A 175 -2.68 3.25 1.02
C VAL A 175 -3.55 2.56 2.07
N ARG A 176 -3.46 1.24 2.15
CA ARG A 176 -4.29 0.40 3.03
C ARG A 176 -3.52 0.10 4.31
N ASN A 177 -4.22 0.07 5.44
CA ASN A 177 -3.64 -0.36 6.72
C ASN A 177 -4.26 -1.67 7.16
N TYR A 178 -3.45 -2.59 7.68
CA TYR A 178 -3.90 -3.89 8.18
C TYR A 178 -2.98 -4.41 9.29
N MET A 179 -3.44 -5.43 10.01
CA MET A 179 -2.66 -6.09 11.06
C MET A 179 -2.08 -7.41 10.54
N GLN A 180 -0.76 -7.58 10.61
CA GLN A 180 -0.10 -8.87 10.42
C GLN A 180 0.24 -9.44 11.80
N GLY A 181 -0.67 -10.26 12.33
CA GLY A 181 -0.62 -10.65 13.74
C GLY A 181 -0.77 -9.43 14.64
N ARG A 182 0.24 -9.12 15.46
CA ARG A 182 0.27 -7.93 16.34
C ARG A 182 0.95 -6.72 15.69
N TYR A 183 1.50 -6.88 14.49
CA TYR A 183 2.32 -5.85 13.85
C TYR A 183 1.48 -5.06 12.83
N PRO A 184 1.31 -3.74 13.02
CA PRO A 184 0.60 -2.89 12.07
C PRO A 184 1.42 -2.66 10.80
N GLN A 185 0.79 -2.95 9.66
CA GLN A 185 1.36 -2.85 8.32
C GLN A 185 0.56 -1.89 7.45
N SER A 186 1.23 -1.31 6.46
CA SER A 186 0.63 -0.51 5.41
C SER A 186 0.97 -1.11 4.05
N GLU A 187 0.01 -1.16 3.13
CA GLU A 187 0.15 -1.72 1.78
C GLU A 187 -0.28 -0.69 0.73
N LEU A 188 0.56 -0.52 -0.29
CA LEU A 188 0.16 0.09 -1.55
C LEU A 188 0.00 -1.02 -2.59
N ARG A 189 -1.21 -1.20 -3.10
CA ARG A 189 -1.55 -2.23 -4.10
C ARG A 189 -2.17 -1.60 -5.33
N ILE A 190 -1.46 -1.67 -6.45
CA ILE A 190 -1.86 -1.05 -7.71
C ILE A 190 -2.27 -2.14 -8.70
N CYS A 191 -3.51 -2.04 -9.18
CA CYS A 191 -4.17 -3.03 -10.03
C CYS A 191 -4.38 -2.51 -11.45
N GLY A 192 -4.38 -3.41 -12.44
CA GLY A 192 -4.62 -3.07 -13.85
C GLY A 192 -3.38 -2.49 -14.54
N VAL A 193 -2.19 -2.87 -14.10
CA VAL A 193 -0.90 -2.34 -14.56
C VAL A 193 -0.15 -3.35 -15.44
N LYS A 194 -0.73 -3.70 -16.60
CA LYS A 194 -0.14 -4.70 -17.51
C LYS A 194 1.28 -4.30 -17.95
N ASN A 195 1.48 -3.04 -18.33
CA ASN A 195 2.76 -2.53 -18.82
C ASN A 195 3.84 -2.61 -17.73
N TRP A 196 3.50 -2.25 -16.49
CA TRP A 196 4.45 -2.32 -15.37
C TRP A 196 5.04 -3.72 -15.19
N VAL A 197 4.23 -4.77 -15.30
CA VAL A 197 4.71 -6.15 -15.16
C VAL A 197 5.76 -6.47 -16.24
N VAL A 198 5.53 -6.02 -17.47
CA VAL A 198 6.45 -6.24 -18.61
C VAL A 198 7.73 -5.41 -18.43
N ASP A 199 7.59 -4.14 -18.07
CA ASP A 199 8.71 -3.21 -17.96
C ASP A 199 9.59 -3.50 -16.74
N LEU A 200 9.00 -3.87 -15.61
CA LEU A 200 9.72 -4.30 -14.40
C LEU A 200 10.62 -5.51 -14.69
N LYS A 201 10.10 -6.48 -15.45
CA LYS A 201 10.88 -7.63 -15.92
C LYS A 201 11.99 -7.20 -16.88
N LYS A 202 11.66 -6.40 -17.89
CA LYS A 202 12.61 -5.98 -18.93
C LYS A 202 13.79 -5.16 -18.39
N ASN A 203 13.50 -4.19 -17.53
CA ASN A 203 14.45 -3.17 -17.10
C ASN A 203 15.20 -3.58 -15.83
N TRP A 204 14.54 -4.26 -14.89
CA TRP A 204 15.14 -4.63 -13.59
C TRP A 204 15.09 -6.12 -13.26
N ASN A 205 14.64 -6.98 -14.18
CA ASN A 205 14.49 -8.43 -13.96
C ASN A 205 13.63 -8.81 -12.73
N ILE A 206 12.58 -8.02 -12.47
CA ILE A 206 11.65 -8.28 -11.36
C ILE A 206 10.48 -9.13 -11.85
N ASP A 207 10.50 -10.40 -11.49
CA ASP A 207 9.47 -11.40 -11.79
C ASP A 207 8.61 -11.77 -10.55
N PRO A 208 7.46 -12.45 -10.74
CA PRO A 208 6.53 -12.80 -9.65
C PRO A 208 7.07 -13.73 -8.55
N VAL A 209 8.10 -14.54 -8.83
CA VAL A 209 8.66 -15.53 -7.90
C VAL A 209 10.09 -15.15 -7.48
N LYS A 210 10.36 -13.84 -7.37
CA LYS A 210 11.72 -13.31 -7.33
C LYS A 210 12.61 -13.78 -6.18
N THR A 211 12.10 -14.06 -4.97
CA THR A 211 12.96 -14.23 -3.77
C THR A 211 14.12 -15.20 -3.95
N TYR A 212 13.93 -16.30 -4.69
CA TYR A 212 14.96 -17.32 -4.92
C TYR A 212 15.68 -17.20 -6.27
N ILE A 213 15.08 -16.48 -7.23
CA ILE A 213 15.54 -16.45 -8.63
C ILE A 213 15.91 -15.04 -9.12
N LEU A 214 15.86 -14.04 -8.25
CA LEU A 214 16.07 -12.63 -8.58
C LEU A 214 17.38 -12.49 -9.37
N GLN A 215 17.30 -11.86 -10.53
CA GLN A 215 18.48 -11.55 -11.34
C GLN A 215 18.87 -10.09 -11.12
N PRO A 216 20.12 -9.72 -11.43
CA PRO A 216 20.56 -8.32 -11.42
C PRO A 216 19.67 -7.44 -12.30
N PRO A 217 19.52 -6.14 -12.02
CA PRO A 217 18.86 -5.23 -12.95
C PRO A 217 19.62 -5.18 -14.28
N ASN A 218 18.93 -4.83 -15.37
CA ASN A 218 19.53 -4.82 -16.70
C ASN A 218 20.42 -3.59 -16.89
N GLU A 219 21.69 -3.67 -16.47
CA GLU A 219 22.64 -2.55 -16.52
C GLU A 219 22.85 -1.95 -17.92
N LYS A 220 22.51 -2.66 -19.00
CA LYS A 220 22.55 -2.10 -20.36
C LYS A 220 21.48 -1.02 -20.60
N LEU A 221 20.44 -1.00 -19.77
CA LEU A 221 19.31 -0.07 -19.85
C LEU A 221 19.36 1.00 -18.76
N LEU A 222 20.28 0.89 -17.80
CA LEU A 222 20.36 1.76 -16.63
C LEU A 222 21.67 2.55 -16.65
N SER A 223 21.61 3.82 -16.28
CA SER A 223 22.81 4.58 -15.97
C SER A 223 23.43 4.10 -14.63
N PRO A 224 24.71 4.38 -14.37
CA PRO A 224 25.32 4.07 -13.07
C PRO A 224 24.55 4.65 -11.87
N GLU A 225 23.98 5.84 -12.00
CA GLU A 225 23.16 6.44 -10.94
C GLU A 225 21.82 5.73 -10.74
N MET A 226 21.19 5.23 -11.81
CA MET A 226 19.98 4.43 -11.73
C MET A 226 20.23 3.08 -11.04
N VAL A 227 21.40 2.47 -11.28
CA VAL A 227 21.84 1.27 -10.56
C VAL A 227 21.99 1.58 -9.06
N ARG A 228 22.60 2.71 -8.70
CA ARG A 228 22.69 3.14 -7.30
C ARG A 228 21.32 3.43 -6.69
N ALA A 229 20.41 4.07 -7.42
CA ALA A 229 19.03 4.30 -6.97
C ALA A 229 18.32 2.97 -6.65
N PHE A 230 18.46 1.98 -7.54
CA PHE A 230 17.97 0.63 -7.30
C PHE A 230 18.58 -0.01 -6.04
N LEU A 231 19.89 0.11 -5.84
CA LEU A 231 20.54 -0.39 -4.62
C LEU A 231 20.05 0.32 -3.35
N VAL A 232 19.81 1.63 -3.38
CA VAL A 232 19.20 2.36 -2.26
C VAL A 232 17.85 1.75 -1.91
N GLY A 233 16.96 1.58 -2.90
CA GLY A 233 15.64 0.97 -2.69
C GLY A 233 15.72 -0.46 -2.15
N PHE A 234 16.64 -1.27 -2.68
CA PHE A 234 16.83 -2.65 -2.23
C PHE A 234 17.35 -2.73 -0.79
N ILE A 235 18.35 -1.91 -0.43
CA ILE A 235 18.89 -1.83 0.94
C ILE A 235 17.81 -1.34 1.90
N GLU A 236 16.92 -0.45 1.46
CA GLU A 236 15.82 0.06 2.26
C GLU A 236 14.73 -0.97 2.54
N GLY A 237 14.52 -1.94 1.66
CA GLY A 237 13.69 -3.09 1.94
C GLY A 237 14.42 -4.14 2.78
N ASP A 238 15.31 -4.91 2.15
CA ASP A 238 15.92 -6.11 2.73
C ASP A 238 17.25 -5.86 3.45
N GLY A 239 17.91 -4.74 3.18
CA GLY A 239 19.21 -4.43 3.76
C GLY A 239 19.18 -3.92 5.20
N TYR A 240 20.36 -3.83 5.80
CA TYR A 240 20.59 -3.34 7.15
C TYR A 240 21.84 -2.46 7.20
N ILE A 241 21.73 -1.29 7.85
CA ILE A 241 22.83 -0.35 8.09
C ILE A 241 22.92 -0.16 9.60
N ALA A 242 24.09 -0.42 10.18
CA ALA A 242 24.30 -0.28 11.62
C ALA A 242 25.76 -0.16 12.01
N VAL A 243 26.01 0.17 13.28
CA VAL A 243 27.34 0.03 13.90
C VAL A 243 27.44 -1.35 14.55
N SER A 244 28.42 -2.15 14.14
CA SER A 244 28.71 -3.47 14.69
C SER A 244 30.19 -3.55 15.04
N GLY A 245 30.52 -3.93 16.28
CA GLY A 245 31.92 -3.99 16.73
C GLY A 245 32.66 -2.64 16.63
N GLY A 246 31.94 -1.52 16.81
CA GLY A 246 32.49 -0.16 16.72
C GLY A 246 32.72 0.37 15.30
N THR A 247 32.26 -0.34 14.27
CA THR A 247 32.43 0.08 12.87
C THR A 247 31.12 0.05 12.09
N LEU A 248 30.96 0.96 11.12
CA LEU A 248 29.79 0.97 10.24
C LEU A 248 29.75 -0.34 9.43
N LYS A 249 28.58 -0.96 9.36
CA LYS A 249 28.29 -2.16 8.58
C LYS A 249 27.08 -1.89 7.69
N VAL A 250 27.19 -2.24 6.41
CA VAL A 250 26.04 -2.44 5.53
C VAL A 250 25.95 -3.93 5.21
N SER A 251 24.77 -4.50 5.36
CA SER A 251 24.48 -5.92 5.14
C SER A 251 23.28 -6.08 4.24
N VAL A 252 23.37 -6.96 3.24
CA VAL A 252 22.25 -7.30 2.38
C VAL A 252 22.09 -8.83 2.33
N PRO A 253 20.97 -9.37 2.84
CA PRO A 253 20.61 -10.77 2.66
C PRO A 253 19.94 -11.00 1.30
N THR A 254 20.22 -12.15 0.68
CA THR A 254 19.43 -12.63 -0.48
C THR A 254 19.52 -14.15 -0.59
N ALA A 255 18.43 -14.78 -1.04
CA ALA A 255 18.41 -16.22 -1.36
C ALA A 255 18.80 -16.51 -2.82
N SER A 256 18.94 -15.49 -3.67
CA SER A 256 19.40 -15.65 -5.05
C SER A 256 20.92 -15.56 -5.12
N LYS A 257 21.57 -16.65 -5.54
CA LYS A 257 23.02 -16.68 -5.78
C LYS A 257 23.44 -15.64 -6.85
N ALA A 258 22.70 -15.57 -7.96
CA ALA A 258 23.02 -14.64 -9.05
C ALA A 258 22.96 -13.17 -8.58
N PHE A 259 21.98 -12.86 -7.73
CA PHE A 259 21.87 -11.52 -7.14
C PHE A 259 22.95 -11.25 -6.10
N ALA A 260 23.31 -12.25 -5.28
CA ALA A 260 24.42 -12.14 -4.33
C ALA A 260 25.76 -11.85 -5.03
N ASP A 261 26.06 -12.59 -6.12
CA ASP A 261 27.24 -12.40 -6.97
C ASP A 261 27.29 -10.96 -7.52
N TRP A 262 26.14 -10.42 -7.90
CA TRP A 262 26.04 -9.06 -8.40
C TRP A 262 26.17 -7.98 -7.32
N ILE A 263 25.49 -8.13 -6.17
CA ILE A 263 25.62 -7.17 -5.07
C ILE A 263 27.07 -7.06 -4.61
N GLU A 264 27.77 -8.19 -4.49
CA GLU A 264 29.18 -8.20 -4.10
C GLU A 264 30.04 -7.39 -5.07
N LYS A 265 29.86 -7.58 -6.38
CA LYS A 265 30.55 -6.79 -7.39
C LYS A 265 30.16 -5.31 -7.31
N ALA A 266 28.87 -5.00 -7.27
CA ALA A 266 28.38 -3.62 -7.22
C ALA A 266 28.87 -2.87 -5.97
N PHE A 267 28.87 -3.53 -4.81
CA PHE A 267 29.41 -2.96 -3.58
C PHE A 267 30.92 -2.75 -3.69
N ALA A 268 31.66 -3.69 -4.27
CA ALA A 268 33.09 -3.54 -4.49
C ALA A 268 33.41 -2.34 -5.38
N ASP A 269 32.69 -2.21 -6.51
CA ASP A 269 32.87 -1.15 -7.50
C ASP A 269 32.51 0.23 -6.91
N ILE A 270 31.37 0.35 -6.22
CA ILE A 270 30.93 1.63 -5.64
C ILE A 270 31.84 2.03 -4.48
N SER A 271 32.17 1.10 -3.59
CA SER A 271 32.96 1.39 -2.39
C SER A 271 34.47 1.47 -2.65
N GLU A 272 34.95 1.02 -3.82
CA GLU A 272 36.37 0.77 -4.07
C GLU A 272 36.99 -0.06 -2.94
N GLY A 273 36.30 -1.15 -2.59
CA GLY A 273 36.57 -1.95 -1.40
C GLY A 273 36.20 -3.41 -1.63
N ARG A 274 36.52 -4.27 -0.65
CA ARG A 274 36.15 -5.69 -0.70
C ARG A 274 35.00 -5.95 0.27
N PRO A 275 33.80 -6.31 -0.21
CA PRO A 275 32.76 -6.89 0.62
C PRO A 275 33.17 -8.29 1.09
N SER A 276 32.51 -8.78 2.13
CA SER A 276 32.61 -10.15 2.59
C SER A 276 31.30 -10.88 2.35
N ARG A 277 31.39 -12.16 2.03
CA ARG A 277 30.24 -13.04 1.84
C ARG A 277 30.16 -14.07 2.96
N SER A 278 28.97 -14.29 3.49
CA SER A 278 28.71 -15.37 4.45
C SER A 278 27.39 -16.08 4.15
N LEU A 279 27.31 -17.38 4.44
CA LEU A 279 26.07 -18.16 4.32
C LEU A 279 25.40 -18.25 5.69
N HIS A 280 24.07 -18.12 5.72
CA HIS A 280 23.32 -18.36 6.94
C HIS A 280 23.40 -19.84 7.35
N SER A 281 23.63 -20.10 8.64
CA SER A 281 23.88 -21.47 9.13
C SER A 281 22.70 -22.44 8.97
N LYS A 282 21.46 -21.92 8.84
CA LYS A 282 20.22 -22.71 8.81
C LYS A 282 19.37 -22.51 7.55
N SER A 283 19.83 -21.73 6.58
CA SER A 283 19.06 -21.44 5.36
C SER A 283 19.97 -21.15 4.17
N ALA A 284 19.42 -21.23 2.96
CA ALA A 284 20.13 -20.88 1.72
C ALA A 284 20.32 -19.37 1.50
N VAL A 285 20.21 -18.55 2.56
CA VAL A 285 20.37 -17.09 2.49
C VAL A 285 21.84 -16.73 2.57
N THR A 286 22.31 -15.96 1.61
CA THR A 286 23.66 -15.38 1.56
C THR A 286 23.61 -13.93 2.05
N TYR A 287 24.53 -13.55 2.92
CA TYR A 287 24.74 -12.18 3.34
C TYR A 287 25.96 -11.60 2.64
N ILE A 288 25.76 -10.44 2.00
CA ILE A 288 26.84 -9.59 1.48
C ILE A 288 27.02 -8.43 2.45
N ASP A 289 28.18 -8.39 3.09
CA ASP A 289 28.51 -7.43 4.12
C ASP A 289 29.67 -6.53 3.68
N ILE A 290 29.64 -5.27 4.09
CA ILE A 290 30.77 -4.35 3.94
C ILE A 290 30.92 -3.52 5.21
N TYR A 291 32.17 -3.23 5.59
CA TYR A 291 32.51 -2.68 6.91
C TYR A 291 33.38 -1.43 6.84
N GLY A 292 33.35 -0.63 7.91
CA GLY A 292 34.25 0.47 8.19
C GLY A 292 34.37 1.50 7.09
N ALA A 293 35.61 1.81 6.69
CA ALA A 293 35.87 2.83 5.68
C ALA A 293 35.19 2.50 4.33
N ASN A 294 35.13 1.22 3.96
CA ASN A 294 34.49 0.79 2.72
C ASN A 294 32.96 0.99 2.81
N ALA A 295 32.35 0.65 3.96
CA ALA A 295 30.93 0.91 4.21
C ALA A 295 30.60 2.41 4.17
N ARG A 296 31.46 3.26 4.77
CA ARG A 296 31.28 4.72 4.72
C ARG A 296 31.34 5.26 3.29
N ARG A 297 32.29 4.81 2.46
CA ARG A 297 32.37 5.18 1.04
C ARG A 297 31.15 4.71 0.25
N LEU A 298 30.69 3.47 0.49
CA LEU A 298 29.46 2.96 -0.10
C LEU A 298 28.27 3.87 0.25
N CYS A 299 28.04 4.09 1.55
CA CYS A 299 26.93 4.91 2.02
C CYS A 299 26.99 6.33 1.48
N HIS A 300 28.14 7.00 1.50
CA HIS A 300 28.29 8.34 0.93
C HIS A 300 27.80 8.39 -0.53
N ARG A 301 28.30 7.51 -1.40
CA ARG A 301 27.95 7.48 -2.82
C ARG A 301 26.50 7.09 -3.10
N LEU A 302 25.87 6.34 -2.20
CA LEU A 302 24.46 5.99 -2.29
C LEU A 302 23.56 7.12 -1.75
N MET A 303 24.02 7.87 -0.74
CA MET A 303 23.31 9.03 -0.22
C MET A 303 23.29 10.20 -1.20
N ASP A 304 24.36 10.37 -1.99
CA ASP A 304 24.45 11.40 -3.04
C ASP A 304 23.40 11.22 -4.17
N VAL A 305 22.76 10.04 -4.27
CA VAL A 305 21.71 9.80 -5.26
C VAL A 305 20.42 10.52 -4.84
N GLY A 306 19.93 11.41 -5.70
CA GLY A 306 18.71 12.23 -5.50
C GLY A 306 17.39 11.44 -5.53
N VAL A 307 17.25 10.46 -4.64
CA VAL A 307 16.03 9.69 -4.38
C VAL A 307 15.71 9.70 -2.90
N HIS A 308 14.47 9.34 -2.55
CA HIS A 308 14.04 9.22 -1.16
C HIS A 308 15.02 8.38 -0.30
N LYS A 309 15.14 8.74 0.98
CA LYS A 309 15.95 8.03 1.98
C LYS A 309 15.12 7.75 3.23
N LEU A 310 15.02 6.49 3.63
CA LEU A 310 14.48 6.10 4.94
C LEU A 310 15.49 6.42 6.04
N MET A 311 15.42 7.63 6.59
CA MET A 311 16.42 8.14 7.54
C MET A 311 16.60 7.24 8.77
N ARG A 312 15.58 6.50 9.21
CA ARG A 312 15.73 5.47 10.26
C ARG A 312 16.82 4.43 9.98
N LYS A 313 17.23 4.22 8.72
CA LYS A 313 18.38 3.41 8.31
C LYS A 313 19.62 4.27 8.04
N TRP A 314 19.45 5.37 7.29
CA TRP A 314 20.57 6.18 6.80
C TRP A 314 21.20 7.11 7.85
N ASP A 315 20.47 7.53 8.88
CA ASP A 315 21.00 8.37 9.98
C ASP A 315 22.23 7.76 10.63
N VAL A 316 22.27 6.43 10.74
CA VAL A 316 23.43 5.70 11.28
C VAL A 316 24.66 5.88 10.40
N ALA A 317 24.48 5.85 9.08
CA ALA A 317 25.58 6.08 8.14
C ALA A 317 26.05 7.54 8.16
N VAL A 318 25.12 8.51 8.20
CA VAL A 318 25.43 9.94 8.30
C VAL A 318 26.29 10.21 9.53
N ALA A 319 25.84 9.77 10.71
CA ALA A 319 26.56 9.97 11.96
C ALA A 319 27.97 9.35 11.95
N GLU A 320 28.15 8.18 11.34
CA GLU A 320 29.46 7.54 11.20
C GLU A 320 30.38 8.23 10.19
N ILE A 321 29.83 8.76 9.09
CA ILE A 321 30.58 9.52 8.10
C ILE A 321 31.07 10.83 8.72
N ASP A 322 30.19 11.56 9.40
CA ASP A 322 30.50 12.85 10.03
C ASP A 322 31.58 12.71 11.11
N ARG A 323 31.50 11.65 11.95
CA ARG A 323 32.51 11.38 12.98
C ARG A 323 33.93 11.24 12.40
N HIS A 324 34.05 10.70 11.19
CA HIS A 324 35.34 10.43 10.55
C HIS A 324 35.77 11.52 9.56
N ASN A 325 34.91 12.50 9.27
CA ASN A 325 35.18 13.67 8.41
C ASN A 325 34.61 14.95 9.06
N PRO A 326 35.18 15.45 10.18
CA PRO A 326 34.65 16.60 10.92
C PRO A 326 34.69 17.94 10.16
N ARG A 327 35.16 17.98 8.90
CA ARG A 327 35.25 19.20 8.08
C ARG A 327 33.95 19.60 7.36
N MET A 328 32.88 18.80 7.44
CA MET A 328 31.57 19.11 6.81
C MET A 328 30.58 19.86 7.72
N LEU A 329 30.99 20.26 8.94
CA LEU A 329 30.12 21.05 9.85
C LEU A 329 30.11 22.56 9.56
N ASN A 330 30.87 23.04 8.56
CA ASN A 330 30.90 24.45 8.17
C ASN A 330 30.52 24.64 6.68
N GLY A 331 29.21 24.81 6.41
CA GLY A 331 28.65 25.17 5.10
C GLY A 331 28.11 23.95 4.34
N VAL A 332 26.85 23.89 3.89
CA VAL A 332 25.98 24.91 3.33
C VAL A 332 24.52 24.46 3.52
N VAL A 333 23.66 25.34 4.06
CA VAL A 333 22.20 25.27 3.90
C VAL A 333 21.87 26.09 2.67
N PHE A 334 21.33 25.47 1.61
CA PHE A 334 20.46 26.11 0.63
C PHE A 334 19.45 25.11 0.10
#